data_AF-X5VBX5-F1
#
_entry.id   AF-X5VBX5-F1
#
_cell.length_a   1.000
_cell.length_b   1.000
_cell.length_c   1.000
_cell.angle_alpha   90.00
_cell.angle_beta   90.00
_cell.angle_gamma   90.00
#
_symmetry.space_group_name_H-M   'P 1'
#
loop_
_entity.id
_entity.type
_entity.pdbx_description
1 polymer ?
#
loop_
_entity_poly.entity_id
_entity_poly.type
_entity_poly.pdbx_seq_one_letter_code
_entity_poly.pdbx_strand_id
1 'polypeptide(L)'
;MTVQPRSKLTLGPVREGLVEESEDGPLQLATIDLTLPCRRFVVEHKVADVGKVSVTAEFLIRFVRAMGSCTEEAVQSFFGYSRREMAYVFHEVEDADYIRRSEGRITLTQTGLSLFRPGVEEPLIYEVERKIARVGFDLISLAPAEKKFLSYFERNLPELPLADVEQVSSATERVPSSFRRFFREFALKIDPISTPRRTLYSIDGVAAEERFSTLVRVRLMSSGLKPTLPDIDLSEWKSDYELSDREAVGLAVAEMVERMAVARREDDGEAYQLLIQLAQDYLKEWTRRDGLSVQRFYRHAFTSHGDVRADRPTVPIIGSLFTKENARRLFDVASYGLRKTRHAAAAIYWVVPQAPLWGSTSIMAEIVEQFREQINRLNEDLGVRQNVETISLTAQRAERWVKEAFTRGYESNARVFPGGFEMLLVPGAFVAATVHAPIGQQSGLPVPLGFASFDSHVLARAGELLDANAEAFKLGDVLRRNLIAPPATEKTEDSAGGAVPASK
;
A
#
# COMPACT_ATOMS: atom_id res chain seq x y z
N MET A 1 -67.49 6.71 34.82
CA MET A 1 -66.46 7.76 34.72
C MET A 1 -65.18 7.24 35.35
N THR A 2 -63.98 7.21 34.79
CA THR A 2 -63.44 7.34 33.42
C THR A 2 -61.91 7.31 33.64
N VAL A 3 -61.21 6.36 33.00
CA VAL A 3 -59.86 6.49 32.41
C VAL A 3 -58.67 6.88 33.32
N GLN A 4 -57.75 5.93 33.59
CA GLN A 4 -56.45 5.79 32.89
C GLN A 4 -55.55 4.74 33.57
N PRO A 5 -54.99 3.76 32.82
CA PRO A 5 -53.84 2.98 33.29
C PRO A 5 -52.55 3.75 32.98
N ARG A 6 -51.76 4.08 34.00
CA ARG A 6 -50.36 4.52 33.82
C ARG A 6 -49.49 3.29 33.56
N SER A 7 -49.26 2.95 32.29
CA SER A 7 -48.13 2.10 31.94
C SER A 7 -46.85 2.92 32.10
N LYS A 8 -46.10 2.68 33.17
CA LYS A 8 -44.67 3.05 33.19
C LYS A 8 -43.96 2.09 32.25
N LEU A 9 -43.81 2.49 31.00
CA LEU A 9 -42.76 1.95 30.12
C LEU A 9 -41.43 2.39 30.73
N THR A 10 -40.85 1.53 31.55
CA THR A 10 -39.40 1.55 31.79
C THR A 10 -38.74 1.24 30.45
N LEU A 11 -38.36 2.29 29.72
CA LEU A 11 -37.34 2.18 28.68
C LEU A 11 -36.12 1.56 29.36
N GLY A 12 -35.81 0.31 29.02
CA GLY A 12 -34.52 -0.27 29.34
C GLY A 12 -33.40 0.63 28.80
N PRO A 13 -32.20 0.58 29.37
CA PRO A 13 -31.09 1.38 28.87
C PRO A 13 -30.91 1.03 27.39
N VAL A 14 -31.17 2.01 26.51
CA VAL A 14 -30.72 1.94 25.13
C VAL A 14 -29.22 1.70 25.24
N ARG A 15 -28.75 0.57 24.72
CA ARG A 15 -27.31 0.37 24.52
C ARG A 15 -26.90 1.48 23.57
N GLU A 16 -26.41 2.61 24.10
CA GLU A 16 -25.82 3.67 23.28
C GLU A 16 -24.62 3.02 22.58
N GLY A 17 -24.81 2.61 21.33
CA GLY A 17 -23.72 2.26 20.43
C GLY A 17 -22.77 3.45 20.27
N LEU A 18 -21.59 3.21 19.70
CA LEU A 18 -20.64 4.31 19.43
C LEU A 18 -21.25 5.38 18.51
N VAL A 19 -22.13 4.97 17.60
CA VAL A 19 -22.96 5.79 16.71
C VAL A 19 -24.36 5.16 16.61
N GLU A 20 -25.34 5.89 16.08
CA GLU A 20 -26.64 5.32 15.73
C GLU A 20 -26.57 4.54 14.40
N GLU A 21 -27.41 3.52 14.21
CA GLU A 21 -27.44 2.73 12.97
C GLU A 21 -27.72 3.60 11.74
N SER A 22 -28.51 4.67 11.89
CA SER A 22 -28.78 5.65 10.82
C SER A 22 -27.60 6.56 10.49
N GLU A 23 -26.62 6.66 11.39
CA GLU A 23 -25.41 7.46 11.21
C GLU A 23 -24.24 6.61 10.72
N ASP A 24 -24.37 5.27 10.72
CA ASP A 24 -23.28 4.36 10.36
C ASP A 24 -22.88 4.46 8.88
N GLY A 25 -21.62 4.14 8.61
CA GLY A 25 -21.04 4.30 7.28
C GLY A 25 -19.58 3.88 7.24
N PRO A 26 -18.95 3.90 6.06
CA PRO A 26 -17.57 3.48 5.90
C PRO A 26 -16.61 4.42 6.62
N LEU A 27 -15.66 3.85 7.36
CA LEU A 27 -14.57 4.54 8.04
C LEU A 27 -13.25 3.99 7.53
N GLN A 28 -12.46 4.78 6.80
CA GLN A 28 -11.08 4.39 6.51
C GLN A 28 -10.22 4.62 7.76
N LEU A 29 -9.74 3.54 8.38
CA LEU A 29 -8.92 3.60 9.59
C LEU A 29 -7.46 3.89 9.27
N ALA A 30 -6.90 3.21 8.28
CA ALA A 30 -5.50 3.34 7.93
C ALA A 30 -5.23 2.90 6.49
N THR A 31 -4.07 3.33 6.01
CA THR A 31 -3.45 2.84 4.78
C THR A 31 -2.07 2.35 5.16
N ILE A 32 -1.74 1.10 4.81
CA ILE A 32 -0.42 0.50 5.04
C ILE A 32 0.15 -0.02 3.71
N ASP A 33 1.47 0.12 3.56
CA ASP A 33 2.26 -0.45 2.49
C ASP A 33 3.15 -1.55 3.07
N LEU A 34 3.04 -2.74 2.47
CA LEU A 34 3.85 -3.90 2.80
C LEU A 34 4.70 -4.29 1.60
N THR A 35 5.84 -4.93 1.83
CA THR A 35 6.64 -5.50 0.75
C THR A 35 6.26 -6.95 0.52
N LEU A 36 6.03 -7.31 -0.75
CA LEU A 36 5.75 -8.68 -1.18
C LEU A 36 7.05 -9.30 -1.72
N PRO A 37 7.55 -10.38 -1.10
CA PRO A 37 8.75 -11.05 -1.56
C PRO A 37 8.51 -11.65 -2.94
N CYS A 38 9.39 -11.33 -3.90
CA CYS A 38 9.32 -11.78 -5.28
C CYS A 38 10.67 -12.35 -5.74
N ARG A 39 10.66 -13.11 -6.83
CA ARG A 39 11.88 -13.58 -7.47
C ARG A 39 11.74 -13.62 -8.99
N ARG A 40 12.84 -13.29 -9.67
CA ARG A 40 12.95 -13.42 -11.12
C ARG A 40 13.43 -14.81 -11.49
N PHE A 41 12.86 -15.37 -12.54
CA PHE A 41 13.20 -16.67 -13.10
C PHE A 41 13.46 -16.55 -14.60
N VAL A 42 14.42 -17.34 -15.07
CA VAL A 42 14.64 -17.61 -16.48
C VAL A 42 13.92 -18.90 -16.81
N VAL A 43 13.03 -18.86 -17.80
CA VAL A 43 12.24 -20.00 -18.25
C VAL A 43 12.55 -20.28 -19.72
N GLU A 44 13.21 -21.40 -19.95
CA GLU A 44 13.45 -21.96 -21.28
C GLU A 44 12.21 -22.75 -21.69
N HIS A 45 11.56 -22.34 -22.77
CA HIS A 45 10.30 -22.90 -23.19
C HIS A 45 10.17 -22.93 -24.71
N LYS A 46 9.23 -23.74 -25.20
CA LYS A 46 8.87 -23.83 -26.60
C LYS A 46 7.48 -23.26 -26.80
N VAL A 47 7.30 -22.45 -27.83
CA VAL A 47 5.99 -21.93 -28.23
C VAL A 47 5.60 -22.56 -29.56
N ALA A 48 4.34 -22.99 -29.66
CA ALA A 48 3.73 -23.45 -30.89
C ALA A 48 2.93 -22.28 -31.48
N ASP A 49 3.36 -21.76 -32.63
CA ASP A 49 2.53 -20.90 -33.46
C ASP A 49 1.78 -21.76 -34.48
N VAL A 50 0.56 -21.35 -34.82
CA VAL A 50 -0.19 -21.99 -35.92
C VAL A 50 0.39 -21.42 -37.22
N GLY A 51 1.47 -22.06 -37.68
CA GLY A 51 2.29 -21.63 -38.81
C GLY A 51 2.61 -22.79 -39.76
N LYS A 52 2.35 -22.56 -41.04
CA LYS A 52 2.36 -23.52 -42.16
C LYS A 52 3.72 -24.23 -42.30
N VAL A 53 3.80 -25.54 -42.09
CA VAL A 53 4.78 -26.34 -42.87
C VAL A 53 4.52 -26.14 -44.36
N SER A 54 5.51 -26.48 -45.18
CA SER A 54 5.27 -26.56 -46.62
C SER A 54 4.02 -27.41 -46.90
N VAL A 55 3.22 -26.97 -47.88
CA VAL A 55 2.00 -27.70 -48.28
C VAL A 55 2.34 -29.16 -48.58
N THR A 56 3.51 -29.41 -49.16
CA THR A 56 4.01 -30.76 -49.43
C THR A 56 4.29 -31.57 -48.16
N ALA A 57 4.93 -30.98 -47.14
CA ALA A 57 5.14 -31.64 -45.85
C ALA A 57 3.82 -32.00 -45.17
N GLU A 58 2.81 -31.13 -45.26
CA GLU A 58 1.47 -31.42 -44.77
C GLU A 58 0.85 -32.62 -45.49
N PHE A 59 0.87 -32.62 -46.83
CA PHE A 59 0.37 -33.75 -47.61
C PHE A 59 1.14 -35.04 -47.38
N LEU A 60 2.47 -34.96 -47.16
CA LEU A 60 3.29 -36.12 -46.82
C LEU A 60 2.81 -36.76 -45.52
N ILE A 61 2.58 -35.96 -44.47
CA ILE A 61 2.12 -36.47 -43.17
C ILE A 61 0.72 -37.09 -43.31
N ARG A 62 -0.19 -36.47 -44.08
CA ARG A 62 -1.50 -37.04 -44.42
C ARG A 62 -1.36 -38.39 -45.15
N PHE A 63 -0.46 -38.48 -46.13
CA PHE A 63 -0.19 -39.68 -46.90
C PHE A 63 0.35 -40.82 -46.03
N VAL A 64 1.36 -40.56 -45.18
CA VAL A 64 1.92 -41.57 -44.27
C VAL A 64 0.87 -42.03 -43.26
N ARG A 65 0.00 -41.13 -42.76
CA ARG A 65 -1.12 -41.50 -41.89
C ARG A 65 -2.07 -42.48 -42.57
N ALA A 66 -2.48 -42.17 -43.81
CA ALA A 66 -3.41 -42.99 -44.57
C ALA A 66 -2.84 -44.38 -44.88
N MET A 67 -1.54 -44.46 -45.16
CA MET A 67 -0.84 -45.71 -45.49
C MET A 67 -0.38 -46.50 -44.27
N GLY A 68 -0.30 -45.88 -43.09
CA GLY A 68 0.31 -46.42 -41.87
C GLY A 68 1.84 -46.51 -41.94
N SER A 69 2.36 -47.13 -43.01
CA SER A 69 3.79 -47.18 -43.32
C SER A 69 4.04 -47.32 -44.82
N CYS A 70 4.93 -46.51 -45.39
CA CYS A 70 5.27 -46.51 -46.82
C CYS A 70 6.79 -46.46 -47.05
N THR A 71 7.26 -46.77 -48.27
CA THR A 71 8.67 -46.61 -48.65
C THR A 71 8.95 -45.22 -49.21
N GLU A 72 10.22 -44.79 -49.22
CA GLU A 72 10.60 -43.50 -49.81
C GLU A 72 10.27 -43.43 -51.32
N GLU A 73 10.42 -44.55 -52.04
CA GLU A 73 10.11 -44.63 -53.47
C GLU A 73 8.61 -44.46 -53.74
N ALA A 74 7.75 -45.02 -52.87
CA ALA A 74 6.31 -44.88 -53.00
C ALA A 74 5.87 -43.42 -52.81
N VAL A 75 6.49 -42.73 -51.85
CA VAL A 75 6.27 -41.30 -51.62
C VAL A 75 6.74 -40.47 -52.83
N GLN A 76 7.97 -40.71 -53.30
CA GLN A 76 8.51 -40.01 -54.49
C GLN A 76 7.60 -40.17 -55.71
N SER A 77 7.13 -41.39 -55.97
CA SER A 77 6.23 -41.68 -57.08
C SER A 77 4.86 -41.02 -56.92
N PHE A 78 4.33 -40.92 -55.70
CA PHE A 78 3.03 -40.30 -55.43
C PHE A 78 3.07 -38.78 -55.63
N PHE A 79 4.12 -38.13 -55.12
CA PHE A 79 4.29 -36.67 -55.22
C PHE A 79 4.87 -36.22 -56.55
N GLY A 80 5.38 -37.14 -57.39
CA GLY A 80 6.00 -36.82 -58.68
C GLY A 80 7.31 -36.04 -58.56
N TYR A 81 7.97 -36.14 -57.40
CA TYR A 81 9.19 -35.42 -57.07
C TYR A 81 10.43 -36.30 -57.27
N SER A 82 11.53 -35.69 -57.67
CA SER A 82 12.82 -36.36 -57.71
C SER A 82 13.30 -36.72 -56.30
N ARG A 83 14.23 -37.68 -56.22
CA ARG A 83 14.88 -38.06 -54.96
C ARG A 83 15.52 -36.87 -54.23
N ARG A 84 16.05 -35.89 -54.98
CA ARG A 84 16.64 -34.67 -54.41
C ARG A 84 15.59 -33.74 -53.82
N GLU A 85 14.45 -33.57 -54.48
CA GLU A 85 13.36 -32.71 -54.00
C GLU A 85 12.67 -33.32 -52.77
N MET A 86 12.38 -34.63 -52.80
CA MET A 86 11.80 -35.31 -51.64
C MET A 86 12.73 -35.33 -50.43
N ALA A 87 14.05 -35.34 -50.62
CA ALA A 87 15.00 -35.28 -49.51
C ALA A 87 14.83 -34.00 -48.67
N TYR A 88 14.53 -32.85 -49.28
CA TYR A 88 14.26 -31.62 -48.53
C TYR A 88 12.98 -31.73 -47.70
N VAL A 89 11.91 -32.29 -48.28
CA VAL A 89 10.63 -32.47 -47.59
C VAL A 89 10.77 -33.46 -46.43
N PHE A 90 11.49 -34.57 -46.64
CA PHE A 90 11.77 -35.53 -45.57
C PHE A 90 12.59 -34.91 -44.44
N HIS A 91 13.60 -34.10 -44.76
CA HIS A 91 14.38 -33.39 -43.75
C HIS A 91 13.52 -32.43 -42.93
N GLU A 92 12.62 -31.67 -43.59
CA GLU A 92 11.69 -30.76 -42.92
C GLU A 92 10.80 -31.48 -41.89
N VAL A 93 10.19 -32.61 -42.27
CA VAL A 93 9.26 -33.34 -41.38
C VAL A 93 9.97 -34.26 -40.38
N GLU A 94 11.22 -34.66 -40.64
CA GLU A 94 12.03 -35.46 -39.71
C GLU A 94 12.70 -34.58 -38.64
N ASP A 95 13.20 -33.39 -39.00
CA ASP A 95 13.69 -32.39 -38.04
C ASP A 95 12.61 -31.97 -37.03
N ALA A 96 11.35 -31.92 -37.50
CA ALA A 96 10.18 -31.64 -36.69
C ALA A 96 9.67 -32.86 -35.90
N ASP A 97 10.35 -34.01 -35.97
CA ASP A 97 9.98 -35.29 -35.34
C ASP A 97 8.57 -35.79 -35.72
N TYR A 98 8.04 -35.45 -36.91
CA TYR A 98 6.72 -35.92 -37.33
C TYR A 98 6.76 -37.33 -37.95
N ILE A 99 7.87 -37.69 -38.59
CA ILE A 99 8.09 -39.01 -39.18
C ILE A 99 9.38 -39.64 -38.64
N ARG A 100 9.44 -40.96 -38.69
CA ARG A 100 10.65 -41.74 -38.48
C ARG A 100 10.94 -42.59 -39.69
N ARG A 101 12.20 -42.59 -40.11
CA ARG A 101 12.74 -43.46 -41.15
C ARG A 101 13.48 -44.63 -40.50
N SER A 102 13.08 -45.85 -40.83
CA SER A 102 13.73 -47.08 -40.36
C SER A 102 13.63 -48.14 -41.43
N GLU A 103 14.74 -48.79 -41.75
CA GLU A 103 14.79 -49.91 -42.71
C GLU A 103 14.13 -49.59 -44.07
N GLY A 104 14.31 -48.36 -44.57
CA GLY A 104 13.73 -47.91 -45.85
C GLY A 104 12.22 -47.63 -45.81
N ARG A 105 11.60 -47.66 -44.63
CA ARG A 105 10.20 -47.31 -44.42
C ARG A 105 10.05 -46.02 -43.63
N ILE A 106 8.99 -45.30 -43.93
CA ILE A 106 8.55 -44.09 -43.25
C ILE A 106 7.31 -44.44 -42.43
N THR A 107 7.30 -44.00 -41.18
CA THR A 107 6.17 -44.13 -40.25
C THR A 107 5.97 -42.82 -39.50
N LEU A 108 4.74 -42.53 -39.07
CA LEU A 108 4.51 -41.41 -38.16
C LEU A 108 5.08 -41.74 -36.78
N THR A 109 5.69 -40.75 -36.13
CA THR A 109 6.04 -40.82 -34.72
C THR A 109 4.79 -40.60 -33.85
N GLN A 110 4.95 -40.70 -32.53
CA GLN A 110 3.91 -40.29 -31.59
C GLN A 110 3.53 -38.80 -31.77
N THR A 111 4.53 -37.95 -32.05
CA THR A 111 4.37 -36.52 -32.33
C THR A 111 3.57 -36.31 -33.62
N GLY A 112 3.94 -36.99 -34.72
CA GLY A 112 3.23 -36.90 -36.00
C GLY A 112 1.78 -37.41 -35.94
N LEU A 113 1.51 -38.46 -35.16
CA LEU A 113 0.14 -38.94 -34.92
C LEU A 113 -0.71 -37.92 -34.14
N SER A 114 -0.09 -37.22 -33.18
CA SER A 114 -0.78 -36.23 -32.33
C SER A 114 -1.23 -34.97 -33.08
N LEU A 115 -0.70 -34.73 -34.29
CA LEU A 115 -1.14 -33.65 -35.18
C LEU A 115 -2.61 -33.80 -35.58
N PHE A 116 -3.16 -35.01 -35.52
CA PHE A 116 -4.50 -35.30 -36.00
C PHE A 116 -5.50 -35.48 -34.85
N ARG A 117 -6.54 -34.64 -34.82
CA ARG A 117 -7.65 -34.82 -33.88
C ARG A 117 -8.55 -35.99 -34.28
N PRO A 118 -9.22 -36.66 -33.33
CA PRO A 118 -10.24 -37.66 -33.64
C PRO A 118 -11.32 -37.07 -34.57
N GLY A 119 -11.55 -37.72 -35.71
CA GLY A 119 -12.53 -37.26 -36.72
C GLY A 119 -12.07 -36.13 -37.64
N VAL A 120 -10.82 -35.67 -37.56
CA VAL A 120 -10.25 -34.64 -38.45
C VAL A 120 -9.08 -35.24 -39.25
N GLU A 121 -9.13 -35.08 -40.58
CA GLU A 121 -8.08 -35.55 -41.49
C GLU A 121 -6.95 -34.55 -41.70
N GLU A 122 -7.18 -33.28 -41.35
CA GLU A 122 -6.18 -32.22 -41.46
C GLU A 122 -5.25 -32.21 -40.23
N PRO A 123 -3.92 -32.29 -40.43
CA PRO A 123 -2.96 -32.21 -39.34
C PRO A 123 -2.83 -30.75 -38.86
N LEU A 124 -2.83 -30.55 -37.54
CA LEU A 124 -2.51 -29.27 -36.92
C LEU A 124 -1.00 -29.14 -36.81
N ILE A 125 -0.38 -28.56 -37.83
CA ILE A 125 1.08 -28.44 -37.87
C ILE A 125 1.49 -27.11 -37.25
N TYR A 126 2.29 -27.22 -36.21
CA TYR A 126 2.76 -26.08 -35.43
C TYR A 126 4.23 -25.82 -35.78
N GLU A 127 4.60 -24.56 -35.95
CA GLU A 127 6.00 -24.16 -35.92
C GLU A 127 6.39 -24.03 -34.45
N VAL A 128 7.37 -24.84 -34.01
CA VAL A 128 7.81 -24.88 -32.62
C VAL A 128 9.09 -24.06 -32.47
N GLU A 129 8.95 -22.87 -31.91
CA GLU A 129 10.08 -21.97 -31.65
C GLU A 129 10.58 -22.13 -30.21
N ARG A 130 11.90 -22.23 -30.02
CA ARG A 130 12.53 -22.16 -28.69
C ARG A 130 12.68 -20.71 -28.25
N LYS A 131 12.24 -20.39 -27.03
CA LYS A 131 12.33 -19.06 -26.43
C LYS A 131 12.82 -19.11 -25.00
N ILE A 132 13.39 -17.99 -24.57
CA ILE A 132 13.81 -17.77 -23.20
C ILE A 132 13.03 -16.57 -22.65
N ALA A 133 12.32 -16.78 -21.55
CA ALA A 133 11.55 -15.75 -20.87
C ALA A 133 12.23 -15.38 -19.54
N ARG A 134 12.30 -14.08 -19.23
CA ARG A 134 12.72 -13.59 -17.91
C ARG A 134 11.51 -13.00 -17.21
N VAL A 135 10.94 -13.75 -16.28
CA VAL A 135 9.65 -13.43 -15.65
C VAL A 135 9.77 -13.35 -14.13
N GLY A 136 9.01 -12.45 -13.51
CA GLY A 136 8.93 -12.33 -12.06
C GLY A 136 7.69 -13.03 -11.52
N PHE A 137 7.83 -13.68 -10.37
CA PHE A 137 6.73 -14.22 -9.60
C PHE A 137 6.80 -13.72 -8.15
N ASP A 138 5.64 -13.48 -7.54
CA ASP A 138 5.57 -13.33 -6.10
C ASP A 138 5.79 -14.70 -5.42
N LEU A 139 6.42 -14.72 -4.25
CA LEU A 139 6.82 -15.94 -3.58
C LEU A 139 5.73 -16.55 -2.69
N ILE A 140 4.56 -15.92 -2.59
CA ILE A 140 3.43 -16.37 -1.75
C ILE A 140 2.39 -17.12 -2.59
N SER A 141 1.96 -16.56 -3.72
CA SER A 141 0.96 -17.12 -4.64
C SER A 141 1.58 -17.67 -5.92
N LEU A 142 2.86 -17.38 -6.21
CA LEU A 142 3.50 -17.69 -7.49
C LEU A 142 2.70 -17.13 -8.68
N ALA A 143 2.12 -15.94 -8.50
CA ALA A 143 1.46 -15.20 -9.56
C ALA A 143 2.44 -14.16 -10.16
N PRO A 144 2.18 -13.64 -11.37
CA PRO A 144 3.10 -12.74 -12.05
C PRO A 144 3.38 -11.48 -11.23
N ALA A 145 4.65 -11.12 -11.13
CA ALA A 145 5.12 -9.94 -10.42
C ALA A 145 6.13 -9.16 -11.27
N GLU A 146 6.03 -7.84 -11.22
CA GLU A 146 6.93 -6.94 -11.93
C GLU A 146 7.90 -6.28 -10.96
N LYS A 147 9.17 -6.24 -11.36
CA LYS A 147 10.19 -5.51 -10.62
C LYS A 147 10.01 -4.02 -10.86
N LYS A 148 9.56 -3.30 -9.84
CA LYS A 148 9.53 -1.83 -9.80
C LYS A 148 10.68 -1.31 -8.96
N PHE A 149 11.12 -0.09 -9.24
CA PHE A 149 12.10 0.57 -8.38
C PHE A 149 11.41 1.04 -7.11
N LEU A 150 11.81 0.46 -5.97
CA LEU A 150 11.41 0.94 -4.65
C LEU A 150 12.39 2.01 -4.18
N SER A 151 11.84 3.09 -3.64
CA SER A 151 12.57 4.12 -2.90
C SER A 151 13.28 3.52 -1.67
N TYR A 152 14.20 4.26 -1.09
CA TYR A 152 14.93 3.78 0.09
C TYR A 152 14.00 3.56 1.29
N PHE A 153 12.97 4.41 1.45
CA PHE A 153 11.89 4.23 2.42
C PHE A 153 11.14 2.91 2.17
N GLU A 154 10.67 2.68 0.95
CA GLU A 154 9.86 1.51 0.59
C GLU A 154 10.59 0.18 0.77
N ARG A 155 11.91 0.16 0.59
CA ARG A 155 12.75 -1.04 0.84
C ARG A 155 12.85 -1.41 2.31
N ASN A 156 12.58 -0.46 3.21
CA ASN A 156 12.62 -0.66 4.65
C ASN A 156 11.24 -0.96 5.24
N LEU A 157 10.17 -0.94 4.44
CA LEU A 157 8.84 -1.35 4.86
C LEU A 157 8.79 -2.84 5.24
N PRO A 158 7.87 -3.23 6.13
CA PRO A 158 7.76 -4.62 6.57
C PRO A 158 7.40 -5.56 5.40
N GLU A 159 8.01 -6.74 5.40
CA GLU A 159 7.77 -7.78 4.40
C GLU A 159 6.64 -8.71 4.85
N LEU A 160 5.77 -9.08 3.91
CA LEU A 160 4.72 -10.06 4.14
C LEU A 160 5.32 -11.41 4.53
N PRO A 161 4.77 -12.08 5.56
CA PRO A 161 5.27 -13.36 5.98
C PRO A 161 5.06 -14.41 4.88
N LEU A 162 6.07 -15.26 4.69
CA LEU A 162 5.93 -16.45 3.90
C LEU A 162 5.24 -17.52 4.75
N ALA A 163 4.05 -17.97 4.34
CA ALA A 163 3.31 -18.99 5.07
C ALA A 163 4.06 -20.34 5.11
N ASP A 164 4.87 -20.62 4.08
CA ASP A 164 5.62 -21.87 3.93
C ASP A 164 7.05 -21.58 3.43
N VAL A 165 8.06 -21.91 4.25
CA VAL A 165 9.48 -21.75 3.87
C VAL A 165 9.86 -22.75 2.78
N GLU A 166 9.22 -23.92 2.75
CA GLU A 166 9.44 -24.92 1.70
C GLU A 166 8.96 -24.41 0.34
N GLN A 167 7.91 -23.58 0.30
CA GLN A 167 7.39 -22.97 -0.92
C GLN A 167 8.42 -22.08 -1.62
N VAL A 168 9.29 -21.38 -0.86
CA VAL A 168 10.39 -20.60 -1.46
C VAL A 168 11.54 -21.48 -1.90
N SER A 169 11.82 -22.55 -1.15
CA SER A 169 12.91 -23.49 -1.48
C SER A 169 12.61 -24.34 -2.73
N SER A 170 11.35 -24.73 -2.92
CA SER A 170 10.83 -25.52 -4.03
C SER A 170 10.25 -24.65 -5.16
N ALA A 171 10.36 -23.32 -5.08
CA ALA A 171 9.74 -22.41 -6.03
C ALA A 171 10.10 -22.73 -7.49
N THR A 172 11.36 -23.09 -7.76
CA THR A 172 11.83 -23.50 -9.10
C THR A 172 11.06 -24.71 -9.65
N GLU A 173 10.64 -25.64 -8.81
CA GLU A 173 9.86 -26.83 -9.20
C GLU A 173 8.40 -26.51 -9.49
N ARG A 174 7.86 -25.48 -8.83
CA ARG A 174 6.46 -25.03 -8.96
C ARG A 174 6.25 -23.99 -10.07
N VAL A 175 7.28 -23.20 -10.38
CA VAL A 175 7.26 -22.18 -11.45
C VAL A 175 6.80 -22.72 -12.80
N PRO A 176 7.16 -23.93 -13.27
CA PRO A 176 6.63 -24.47 -14.53
C PRO A 176 5.10 -24.48 -14.59
N SER A 177 4.42 -24.84 -13.49
CA SER A 177 2.95 -24.88 -13.43
C SER A 177 2.36 -23.46 -13.45
N SER A 178 2.92 -22.54 -12.67
CA SER A 178 2.50 -21.13 -12.68
C SER A 178 2.75 -20.47 -14.04
N PHE A 179 3.92 -20.69 -14.64
CA PHE A 179 4.25 -20.16 -15.97
C PHE A 179 3.28 -20.67 -17.03
N ARG A 180 2.88 -21.95 -16.99
CA ARG A 180 1.82 -22.48 -17.88
C ARG A 180 0.49 -21.75 -17.69
N ARG A 181 0.05 -21.56 -16.45
CA ARG A 181 -1.21 -20.86 -16.11
C ARG A 181 -1.21 -19.42 -16.64
N PHE A 182 -0.12 -18.68 -16.40
CA PHE A 182 -0.01 -17.26 -16.72
C PHE A 182 0.68 -16.98 -18.06
N PHE A 183 0.89 -18.00 -18.90
CA PHE A 183 1.67 -17.86 -20.14
C PHE A 183 1.14 -16.73 -21.03
N ARG A 184 -0.19 -16.57 -21.13
CA ARG A 184 -0.80 -15.51 -21.95
C ARG A 184 -0.48 -14.10 -21.46
N GLU A 185 -0.41 -13.88 -20.14
CA GLU A 185 -0.01 -12.60 -19.57
C GLU A 185 1.46 -12.30 -19.84
N PHE A 186 2.32 -13.32 -19.80
CA PHE A 186 3.73 -13.17 -20.12
C PHE A 186 3.98 -13.01 -21.63
N ALA A 187 3.27 -13.74 -22.48
CA ALA A 187 3.47 -13.75 -23.93
C ALA A 187 3.32 -12.35 -24.54
N LEU A 188 2.31 -11.60 -24.10
CA LEU A 188 2.08 -10.21 -24.55
C LEU A 188 3.20 -9.25 -24.12
N LYS A 189 3.86 -9.53 -22.98
CA LYS A 189 4.96 -8.70 -22.46
C LYS A 189 6.31 -9.05 -23.07
N ILE A 190 6.53 -10.33 -23.37
CA ILE A 190 7.78 -10.84 -23.95
C ILE A 190 7.86 -10.52 -25.44
N ASP A 191 6.73 -10.62 -26.16
CA ASP A 191 6.65 -10.34 -27.58
C ASP A 191 5.34 -9.59 -27.89
N PRO A 192 5.36 -8.25 -27.91
CA PRO A 192 4.18 -7.43 -28.17
C PRO A 192 3.57 -7.63 -29.57
N ILE A 193 4.34 -8.19 -30.50
CA ILE A 193 3.92 -8.49 -31.88
C ILE A 193 3.33 -9.91 -31.96
N SER A 194 3.42 -10.68 -30.87
CA SER A 194 2.91 -12.05 -30.78
C SER A 194 1.43 -12.12 -31.14
N THR A 195 1.14 -12.88 -32.20
CA THR A 195 -0.23 -13.25 -32.58
C THR A 195 -0.92 -13.96 -31.40
N PRO A 196 -2.20 -13.68 -31.09
CA PRO A 196 -2.95 -14.32 -29.98
C PRO A 196 -3.13 -15.86 -30.14
N ARG A 197 -2.58 -16.45 -31.21
CA ARG A 197 -2.66 -17.89 -31.51
C ARG A 197 -1.47 -18.69 -30.99
N ARG A 198 -0.44 -18.05 -30.42
CA ARG A 198 0.71 -18.77 -29.84
C ARG A 198 0.33 -19.46 -28.54
N THR A 199 0.66 -20.75 -28.45
CA THR A 199 0.41 -21.58 -27.28
C THR A 199 1.72 -22.13 -26.74
N LEU A 200 1.79 -22.33 -25.42
CA LEU A 200 2.95 -22.93 -24.79
C LEU A 200 3.00 -24.43 -25.10
N TYR A 201 4.08 -24.88 -25.73
CA TYR A 201 4.29 -26.28 -26.12
C TYR A 201 4.96 -27.08 -25.00
N SER A 202 6.16 -26.67 -24.58
CA SER A 202 6.91 -27.32 -23.50
C SER A 202 7.68 -26.30 -22.67
N ILE A 203 8.05 -26.69 -21.45
CA ILE A 203 9.02 -25.98 -20.62
C ILE A 203 10.21 -26.92 -20.48
N ASP A 204 11.36 -26.46 -20.95
CA ASP A 204 12.59 -27.26 -21.03
C ASP A 204 13.46 -27.05 -19.77
N GLY A 205 13.40 -25.86 -19.16
CA GLY A 205 14.20 -25.54 -17.98
C GLY A 205 13.71 -24.29 -17.24
N VAL A 206 13.96 -24.25 -15.93
CA VAL A 206 13.70 -23.09 -15.08
C VAL A 206 14.91 -22.86 -14.18
N ALA A 207 15.42 -21.64 -14.19
CA ALA A 207 16.50 -21.21 -13.32
C ALA A 207 16.09 -19.96 -12.55
N ALA A 208 16.39 -19.93 -11.25
CA ALA A 208 16.08 -18.80 -10.40
C ALA A 208 17.23 -17.76 -10.41
N GLU A 209 16.89 -16.49 -10.52
CA GLU A 209 17.84 -15.38 -10.52
C GLU A 209 17.69 -14.55 -9.22
N GLU A 210 17.66 -13.22 -9.37
CA GLU A 210 17.59 -12.23 -8.30
C GLU A 210 16.23 -12.21 -7.60
N ARG A 211 16.28 -11.96 -6.29
CA ARG A 211 15.11 -11.57 -5.49
C ARG A 211 14.84 -10.08 -5.69
N PHE A 212 13.58 -9.72 -5.61
CA PHE A 212 13.13 -8.33 -5.55
C PHE A 212 11.85 -8.26 -4.72
N SER A 213 11.42 -7.06 -4.38
CA SER A 213 10.14 -6.86 -3.70
C SER A 213 9.27 -5.90 -4.52
N THR A 214 7.96 -6.06 -4.36
CA THR A 214 6.97 -5.10 -4.85
C THR A 214 6.10 -4.63 -3.69
N LEU A 215 5.34 -3.55 -3.86
CA LEU A 215 4.47 -3.02 -2.82
C LEU A 215 3.07 -3.64 -2.89
N VAL A 216 2.51 -3.87 -1.72
CA VAL A 216 1.11 -4.22 -1.48
C VAL A 216 0.52 -3.11 -0.63
N ARG A 217 -0.29 -2.27 -1.27
CA ARG A 217 -1.05 -1.20 -0.65
C ARG A 217 -2.34 -1.80 -0.07
N VAL A 218 -2.52 -1.67 1.23
CA VAL A 218 -3.67 -2.20 1.98
C VAL A 218 -4.43 -1.05 2.61
N ARG A 219 -5.73 -0.98 2.35
CA ARG A 219 -6.65 -0.09 3.07
C ARG A 219 -7.37 -0.88 4.15
N LEU A 220 -7.37 -0.34 5.36
CA LEU A 220 -8.14 -0.87 6.48
C LEU A 220 -9.44 -0.07 6.57
N MET A 221 -10.53 -0.68 6.11
CA MET A 221 -11.86 -0.10 6.08
C MET A 221 -12.66 -0.61 7.26
N SER A 222 -13.48 0.21 7.88
CA SER A 222 -14.31 -0.19 9.02
C SER A 222 -15.64 0.55 8.97
N SER A 223 -16.37 0.54 10.08
CA SER A 223 -17.65 1.23 10.23
C SER A 223 -17.67 2.11 11.47
N GLY A 224 -18.59 3.07 11.48
CA GLY A 224 -18.90 3.88 12.65
C GLY A 224 -19.26 3.04 13.88
N LEU A 225 -20.01 1.94 13.67
CA LEU A 225 -20.43 1.03 14.73
C LEU A 225 -19.32 0.12 15.27
N LYS A 226 -18.38 -0.30 14.41
CA LYS A 226 -17.33 -1.28 14.75
C LYS A 226 -15.92 -0.79 14.39
N PRO A 227 -15.46 0.37 14.88
CA PRO A 227 -14.24 1.01 14.40
C PRO A 227 -12.95 0.24 14.69
N THR A 228 -12.97 -0.75 15.59
CA THR A 228 -11.79 -1.56 15.91
C THR A 228 -11.70 -2.83 15.05
N LEU A 229 -12.70 -3.10 14.20
CA LEU A 229 -12.80 -4.28 13.35
C LEU A 229 -12.69 -3.83 11.89
N PRO A 230 -11.52 -3.99 11.25
CA PRO A 230 -11.36 -3.64 9.85
C PRO A 230 -11.80 -4.78 8.93
N ASP A 231 -12.33 -4.41 7.77
CA ASP A 231 -12.26 -5.14 6.53
C ASP A 231 -10.99 -4.74 5.77
N ILE A 232 -10.38 -5.71 5.10
CA ILE A 232 -9.16 -5.53 4.30
C ILE A 232 -9.56 -5.24 2.86
N ASP A 233 -9.09 -4.11 2.35
CA ASP A 233 -9.31 -3.71 0.98
C ASP A 233 -7.98 -3.58 0.22
N LEU A 234 -7.82 -4.42 -0.80
CA LEU A 234 -6.65 -4.50 -1.68
C LEU A 234 -6.91 -3.93 -3.07
N SER A 235 -8.03 -3.23 -3.28
CA SER A 235 -8.43 -2.73 -4.60
C SER A 235 -7.45 -1.67 -5.16
N GLU A 236 -6.68 -1.00 -4.31
CA GLU A 236 -5.61 -0.07 -4.75
C GLU A 236 -4.36 -0.81 -5.24
N TRP A 237 -4.18 -2.08 -4.86
CA TRP A 237 -3.07 -2.90 -5.29
C TRP A 237 -3.37 -3.65 -6.60
N LYS A 238 -4.50 -4.36 -6.64
CA LYS A 238 -4.87 -5.28 -7.73
C LYS A 238 -6.37 -5.31 -7.97
N SER A 239 -6.75 -5.66 -9.20
CA SER A 239 -8.15 -5.92 -9.57
C SER A 239 -8.68 -7.20 -8.93
N ASP A 240 -10.01 -7.33 -8.77
CA ASP A 240 -10.63 -8.53 -8.19
C ASP A 240 -10.25 -9.82 -8.92
N TYR A 241 -10.12 -9.76 -10.26
CA TYR A 241 -9.64 -10.88 -11.07
C TYR A 241 -8.22 -11.29 -10.68
N GLU A 242 -7.29 -10.33 -10.58
CA GLU A 242 -5.91 -10.61 -10.16
C GLU A 242 -5.79 -11.02 -8.70
N LEU A 243 -6.69 -10.57 -7.83
CA LEU A 243 -6.75 -10.96 -6.42
C LEU A 243 -7.23 -12.40 -6.25
N SER A 244 -8.11 -12.88 -7.13
CA SER A 244 -8.53 -14.30 -7.12
C SER A 244 -7.36 -15.27 -7.35
N ASP A 245 -6.34 -14.85 -8.09
CA ASP A 245 -5.10 -15.61 -8.29
C ASP A 245 -4.12 -15.49 -7.11
N ARG A 246 -4.43 -14.64 -6.11
CA ARG A 246 -3.53 -14.22 -5.02
C ARG A 246 -4.16 -14.31 -3.62
N GLU A 247 -5.09 -15.24 -3.43
CA GLU A 247 -5.76 -15.46 -2.14
C GLU A 247 -4.76 -15.65 -0.98
N ALA A 248 -3.65 -16.37 -1.21
CA ALA A 248 -2.61 -16.57 -0.20
C ALA A 248 -1.92 -15.25 0.23
N VAL A 249 -1.79 -14.26 -0.67
CA VAL A 249 -1.33 -12.92 -0.27
C VAL A 249 -2.37 -12.23 0.59
N GLY A 250 -3.67 -12.35 0.26
CA GLY A 250 -4.76 -11.84 1.08
C GLY A 250 -4.74 -12.40 2.51
N LEU A 251 -4.49 -13.71 2.66
CA LEU A 251 -4.34 -14.36 3.96
C LEU A 251 -3.11 -13.86 4.73
N ALA A 252 -1.97 -13.68 4.06
CA ALA A 252 -0.76 -13.14 4.68
C ALA A 252 -0.95 -11.69 5.15
N VAL A 253 -1.70 -10.88 4.39
CA VAL A 253 -2.11 -9.53 4.81
C VAL A 253 -3.03 -9.61 6.02
N ALA A 254 -4.01 -10.51 6.03
CA ALA A 254 -4.92 -10.69 7.15
C ALA A 254 -4.18 -11.05 8.45
N GLU A 255 -3.25 -12.00 8.39
CA GLU A 255 -2.39 -12.36 9.52
C GLU A 255 -1.59 -11.16 10.04
N MET A 256 -1.08 -10.32 9.13
CA MET A 256 -0.35 -9.12 9.50
C MET A 256 -1.24 -8.08 10.18
N VAL A 257 -2.47 -7.89 9.70
CA VAL A 257 -3.46 -6.97 10.27
C VAL A 257 -3.93 -7.46 11.65
N GLU A 258 -4.14 -8.76 11.84
CA GLU A 258 -4.49 -9.32 13.15
C GLU A 258 -3.43 -9.01 14.21
N ARG A 259 -2.15 -9.06 13.84
CA ARG A 259 -1.01 -8.70 14.73
C ARG A 259 -0.95 -7.22 15.09
N MET A 260 -1.72 -6.35 14.40
CA MET A 260 -1.82 -4.93 14.75
C MET A 260 -2.79 -4.67 15.91
N ALA A 261 -3.60 -5.66 16.30
CA ALA A 261 -4.54 -5.49 17.41
C ALA A 261 -3.80 -5.22 18.72
N VAL A 262 -4.28 -4.24 19.47
CA VAL A 262 -3.74 -3.85 20.77
C VAL A 262 -4.81 -4.02 21.84
N ALA A 263 -4.38 -4.38 23.05
CA ALA A 263 -5.21 -4.24 24.24
C ALA A 263 -5.24 -2.77 24.67
N ARG A 264 -6.31 -2.38 25.36
CA ARG A 264 -6.39 -1.08 26.03
C ARG A 264 -5.20 -0.92 26.98
N ARG A 265 -4.48 0.21 26.86
CA ARG A 265 -3.34 0.49 27.72
C ARG A 265 -3.80 1.16 29.01
N GLU A 266 -3.03 0.95 30.07
CA GLU A 266 -3.27 1.63 31.36
C GLU A 266 -3.13 3.16 31.23
N ASP A 267 -2.27 3.63 30.31
CA ASP A 267 -1.98 5.05 30.08
C ASP A 267 -2.87 5.70 29.00
N ASP A 268 -3.84 4.98 28.41
CA ASP A 268 -4.77 5.57 27.42
C ASP A 268 -5.54 6.77 28.01
N GLY A 269 -5.88 6.71 29.30
CA GLY A 269 -6.51 7.82 30.02
C GLY A 269 -5.64 9.07 30.06
N GLU A 270 -4.34 8.91 30.34
CA GLU A 270 -3.35 10.00 30.33
C GLU A 270 -3.20 10.59 28.92
N ALA A 271 -3.21 9.74 27.88
CA ALA A 271 -3.15 10.17 26.49
C ALA A 271 -4.33 11.09 26.12
N TYR A 272 -5.56 10.72 26.52
CA TYR A 272 -6.73 11.56 26.30
C TYR A 272 -6.72 12.85 27.15
N GLN A 273 -6.11 12.82 28.34
CA GLN A 273 -5.90 14.04 29.12
C GLN A 273 -4.95 15.02 28.43
N LEU A 274 -3.91 14.53 27.75
CA LEU A 274 -3.05 15.40 26.93
C LEU A 274 -3.85 16.09 25.80
N LEU A 275 -4.77 15.39 25.13
CA LEU A 275 -5.65 16.03 24.13
C LEU A 275 -6.47 17.17 24.76
N ILE A 276 -7.09 16.93 25.92
CA ILE A 276 -7.84 17.96 26.65
C ILE A 276 -6.94 19.14 26.98
N GLN A 277 -5.74 18.89 27.51
CA GLN A 277 -4.79 19.94 27.88
C GLN A 277 -4.41 20.81 26.68
N LEU A 278 -4.19 20.21 25.51
CA LEU A 278 -3.85 20.94 24.29
C LEU A 278 -5.03 21.79 23.79
N ALA A 279 -6.21 21.20 23.64
CA ALA A 279 -7.37 21.83 23.01
C ALA A 279 -8.58 21.99 23.95
N GLN A 280 -8.34 22.57 25.13
CA GLN A 280 -9.33 22.71 26.22
C GLN A 280 -10.67 23.29 25.73
N ASP A 281 -10.63 24.41 25.01
CA ASP A 281 -11.83 25.12 24.55
C ASP A 281 -12.62 24.34 23.51
N TYR A 282 -11.93 23.56 22.68
CA TYR A 282 -12.55 22.72 21.66
C TYR A 282 -13.16 21.45 22.29
N LEU A 283 -12.42 20.78 23.18
CA LEU A 283 -12.83 19.49 23.75
C LEU A 283 -13.75 19.60 24.97
N LYS A 284 -14.02 20.80 25.48
CA LYS A 284 -14.86 21.02 26.68
C LYS A 284 -16.25 20.38 26.59
N GLU A 285 -16.87 20.34 25.40
CA GLU A 285 -18.22 19.77 25.21
C GLU A 285 -18.27 18.24 25.44
N TRP A 286 -17.13 17.59 25.27
CA TRP A 286 -16.96 16.14 25.47
C TRP A 286 -16.15 15.82 26.73
N THR A 287 -15.74 16.81 27.51
CA THR A 287 -14.98 16.61 28.74
C THR A 287 -15.92 16.51 29.94
N ARG A 288 -15.70 15.50 30.78
CA ARG A 288 -16.39 15.26 32.06
C ARG A 288 -15.39 15.35 33.21
N ARG A 289 -15.87 15.22 34.45
CA ARG A 289 -15.02 15.25 35.66
C ARG A 289 -13.94 14.17 35.65
N ASP A 290 -14.22 13.03 35.01
CA ASP A 290 -13.36 11.86 34.88
C ASP A 290 -12.49 11.85 33.61
N GLY A 291 -12.60 12.88 32.76
CA GLY A 291 -11.81 13.02 31.53
C GLY A 291 -12.64 13.07 30.27
N LEU A 292 -12.03 12.70 29.14
CA LEU A 292 -12.68 12.77 27.83
C LEU A 292 -13.72 11.68 27.69
N SER A 293 -14.95 12.06 27.34
CA SER A 293 -15.99 11.13 26.92
C SER A 293 -15.70 10.63 25.50
N VAL A 294 -14.77 9.68 25.37
CA VAL A 294 -14.27 9.13 24.08
C VAL A 294 -15.40 8.77 23.13
N GLN A 295 -16.44 8.08 23.60
CA GLN A 295 -17.61 7.72 22.78
C GLN A 295 -18.31 8.93 22.15
N ARG A 296 -18.57 9.98 22.94
CA ARG A 296 -19.28 11.18 22.45
C ARG A 296 -18.40 11.98 21.48
N PHE A 297 -17.10 12.07 21.76
CA PHE A 297 -16.16 12.75 20.86
C PHE A 297 -15.96 11.96 19.56
N TYR A 298 -15.85 10.64 19.64
CA TYR A 298 -15.82 9.73 18.49
C TYR A 298 -17.06 9.92 17.61
N ARG A 299 -18.27 9.88 18.19
CA ARG A 299 -19.53 10.11 17.46
C ARG A 299 -19.52 11.46 16.75
N HIS A 300 -19.07 12.52 17.43
CA HIS A 300 -18.90 13.84 16.80
C HIS A 300 -17.89 13.82 15.65
N ALA A 301 -16.72 13.21 15.84
CA ALA A 301 -15.67 13.15 14.83
C ALA A 301 -16.11 12.37 13.58
N PHE A 302 -16.81 11.26 13.79
CA PHE A 302 -17.31 10.40 12.72
C PHE A 302 -18.43 11.05 11.89
N THR A 303 -19.37 11.72 12.55
CA THR A 303 -20.51 12.40 11.89
C THR A 303 -20.16 13.80 11.35
N SER A 304 -19.00 14.35 11.74
CA SER A 304 -18.55 15.66 11.27
C SER A 304 -17.97 15.58 9.86
N HIS A 305 -18.75 15.96 8.86
CA HIS A 305 -18.32 16.07 7.46
C HIS A 305 -17.92 17.50 7.05
N GLY A 306 -17.44 18.31 8.00
CA GLY A 306 -17.08 19.70 7.74
C GLY A 306 -15.66 19.86 7.20
N ASP A 307 -15.49 20.68 6.17
CA ASP A 307 -14.17 21.14 5.72
C ASP A 307 -13.51 22.05 6.76
N VAL A 308 -12.18 22.16 6.66
CA VAL A 308 -11.37 23.10 7.44
C VAL A 308 -11.71 24.53 7.03
N ARG A 309 -11.92 25.42 8.00
CA ARG A 309 -12.28 26.82 7.74
C ARG A 309 -11.49 27.77 8.64
N ALA A 310 -11.29 29.00 8.16
CA ALA A 310 -10.51 30.01 8.87
C ALA A 310 -11.09 30.39 10.26
N ASP A 311 -12.41 30.31 10.42
CA ASP A 311 -13.19 30.60 11.63
C ASP A 311 -13.37 29.38 12.55
N ARG A 312 -13.02 28.19 12.07
CA ARG A 312 -13.01 26.95 12.85
C ARG A 312 -11.60 26.37 12.86
N PRO A 313 -10.70 26.90 13.74
CA PRO A 313 -9.29 26.61 13.67
C PRO A 313 -8.92 25.19 14.12
N THR A 314 -9.84 24.49 14.80
CA THR A 314 -9.65 23.12 15.29
C THR A 314 -10.73 22.21 14.70
N VAL A 315 -10.29 21.09 14.11
CA VAL A 315 -11.15 20.09 13.45
C VAL A 315 -10.88 18.69 14.00
N PRO A 316 -11.89 17.81 14.07
CA PRO A 316 -11.70 16.47 14.57
C PRO A 316 -10.97 15.59 13.55
N ILE A 317 -10.20 14.63 14.05
CA ILE A 317 -9.51 13.60 13.28
C ILE A 317 -9.91 12.23 13.83
N ILE A 318 -10.27 11.34 12.91
CA ILE A 318 -10.58 9.93 13.18
C ILE A 318 -9.90 9.08 12.11
N GLY A 319 -9.22 8.02 12.51
CA GLY A 319 -8.33 7.26 11.63
C GLY A 319 -6.94 7.90 11.50
N SER A 320 -6.01 7.17 10.89
CA SER A 320 -4.63 7.57 10.67
C SER A 320 -4.53 8.92 9.95
N LEU A 321 -3.52 9.72 10.29
CA LEU A 321 -3.19 10.96 9.57
C LEU A 321 -2.82 10.70 8.09
N PHE A 322 -2.52 9.45 7.74
CA PHE A 322 -2.12 9.02 6.40
C PHE A 322 -3.28 8.49 5.54
N THR A 323 -4.52 8.54 6.03
CA THR A 323 -5.68 8.30 5.15
C THR A 323 -5.84 9.46 4.17
N LYS A 324 -6.42 9.22 3.00
CA LYS A 324 -6.57 10.26 1.97
C LYS A 324 -7.30 11.50 2.49
N GLU A 325 -8.36 11.30 3.27
CA GLU A 325 -9.17 12.40 3.82
C GLU A 325 -8.44 13.12 4.96
N ASN A 326 -7.78 12.42 5.89
CA ASN A 326 -7.06 13.08 6.96
C ASN A 326 -5.79 13.79 6.46
N ALA A 327 -5.09 13.23 5.47
CA ALA A 327 -3.98 13.88 4.82
C ALA A 327 -4.43 15.20 4.17
N ARG A 328 -5.55 15.19 3.43
CA ARG A 328 -6.17 16.40 2.87
C ARG A 328 -6.46 17.44 3.96
N ARG A 329 -7.17 17.05 5.03
CA ARG A 329 -7.50 17.94 6.16
C ARG A 329 -6.26 18.49 6.83
N LEU A 330 -5.22 17.69 6.99
CA LEU A 330 -3.96 18.11 7.58
C LEU A 330 -3.26 19.17 6.72
N PHE A 331 -3.22 19.00 5.40
CA PHE A 331 -2.72 20.03 4.48
C PHE A 331 -3.57 21.31 4.48
N ASP A 332 -4.89 21.20 4.62
CA ASP A 332 -5.77 22.37 4.73
C ASP A 332 -5.49 23.16 6.02
N VAL A 333 -5.39 22.46 7.17
CA VAL A 333 -5.00 23.05 8.46
C VAL A 333 -3.62 23.69 8.38
N ALA A 334 -2.63 22.98 7.82
CA ALA A 334 -1.28 23.50 7.63
C ALA A 334 -1.28 24.76 6.76
N SER A 335 -2.05 24.78 5.66
CA SER A 335 -2.16 25.93 4.76
C SER A 335 -2.68 27.18 5.47
N TYR A 336 -3.69 27.05 6.33
CA TYR A 336 -4.17 28.17 7.15
C TYR A 336 -3.12 28.63 8.16
N GLY A 337 -2.48 27.68 8.85
CA GLY A 337 -1.42 27.96 9.82
C GLY A 337 -0.22 28.69 9.22
N LEU A 338 0.31 28.18 8.11
CA LEU A 338 1.48 28.73 7.41
C LEU A 338 1.23 30.14 6.85
N ARG A 339 -0.01 30.47 6.46
CA ARG A 339 -0.36 31.85 6.02
C ARG A 339 -0.38 32.85 7.18
N LYS A 340 -0.81 32.41 8.36
CA LYS A 340 -0.94 33.25 9.55
C LYS A 340 0.37 33.41 10.30
N THR A 341 1.23 32.39 10.29
CA THR A 341 2.44 32.41 11.08
C THR A 341 3.45 33.45 10.60
N ARG A 342 4.24 33.95 11.55
CA ARG A 342 5.43 34.79 11.32
C ARG A 342 6.67 34.18 11.97
N HIS A 343 6.53 32.95 12.47
CA HIS A 343 7.59 32.21 13.13
C HIS A 343 8.22 31.27 12.12
N ALA A 344 9.51 31.47 11.82
CA ALA A 344 10.25 30.56 10.98
C ALA A 344 10.50 29.25 11.75
N ALA A 345 10.03 28.12 11.24
CA ALA A 345 10.18 26.83 11.90
C ALA A 345 11.52 26.19 11.51
N ALA A 346 12.29 25.76 12.51
CA ALA A 346 13.56 25.05 12.32
C ALA A 346 13.33 23.54 12.12
N ALA A 347 12.20 23.02 12.58
CA ALA A 347 11.88 21.61 12.45
C ALA A 347 10.38 21.33 12.41
N ILE A 348 10.06 20.15 11.87
CA ILE A 348 8.78 19.46 12.02
C ILE A 348 8.98 18.38 13.09
N TYR A 349 8.23 18.45 14.18
CA TYR A 349 8.32 17.48 15.27
C TYR A 349 7.18 16.47 15.18
N TRP A 350 7.50 15.18 15.26
CA TRP A 350 6.51 14.11 15.29
C TRP A 350 6.76 13.20 16.48
N VAL A 351 5.89 13.26 17.48
CA VAL A 351 5.80 12.27 18.56
C VAL A 351 5.16 11.02 17.98
N VAL A 352 5.95 9.96 17.85
CA VAL A 352 5.53 8.71 17.23
C VAL A 352 4.84 7.83 18.28
N PRO A 353 3.58 7.39 18.04
CA PRO A 353 2.89 6.50 18.95
C PRO A 353 3.50 5.09 18.89
N GLN A 354 3.37 4.33 19.97
CA GLN A 354 3.75 2.91 20.04
C GLN A 354 2.64 2.02 19.44
N ALA A 355 2.15 2.39 18.26
CA ALA A 355 1.13 1.65 17.52
C ALA A 355 1.80 0.72 16.48
N PRO A 356 1.41 -0.57 16.38
CA PRO A 356 1.97 -1.48 15.40
C PRO A 356 1.83 -0.94 13.97
N LEU A 357 2.91 -1.04 13.19
CA LEU A 357 2.96 -0.59 11.79
C LEU A 357 2.63 0.90 11.60
N TRP A 358 2.78 1.73 12.63
CA TRP A 358 2.61 3.17 12.49
C TRP A 358 3.54 3.71 11.40
N GLY A 359 2.97 4.54 10.51
CA GLY A 359 3.72 5.16 9.43
C GLY A 359 4.25 4.20 8.37
N SER A 360 3.86 2.92 8.34
CA SER A 360 4.29 1.98 7.30
C SER A 360 3.53 2.24 5.99
N THR A 361 3.66 3.43 5.42
CA THR A 361 3.07 3.80 4.12
C THR A 361 3.89 4.88 3.44
N SER A 362 4.05 4.80 2.11
CA SER A 362 4.74 5.83 1.32
C SER A 362 4.07 7.20 1.46
N ILE A 363 2.78 7.24 1.80
CA ILE A 363 2.05 8.50 2.08
C ILE A 363 2.71 9.28 3.23
N MET A 364 3.22 8.61 4.26
CA MET A 364 3.91 9.30 5.36
C MET A 364 5.16 10.02 4.86
N ALA A 365 6.00 9.33 4.09
CA ALA A 365 7.23 9.90 3.54
C ALA A 365 6.92 11.09 2.61
N GLU A 366 5.87 10.98 1.78
CA GLU A 366 5.40 12.06 0.93
C GLU A 366 4.91 13.27 1.73
N ILE A 367 4.12 13.06 2.79
CA ILE A 367 3.61 14.14 3.65
C ILE A 367 4.76 14.88 4.35
N VAL A 368 5.71 14.13 4.91
CA VAL A 368 6.85 14.70 5.62
C VAL A 368 7.69 15.57 4.67
N GLU A 369 7.97 15.09 3.46
CA GLU A 369 8.75 15.86 2.49
C GLU A 369 7.98 17.09 1.98
N GLN A 370 6.69 16.94 1.67
CA GLN A 370 5.87 18.07 1.21
C GLN A 370 5.75 19.18 2.26
N PHE A 371 5.57 18.83 3.55
CA PHE A 371 5.59 19.85 4.60
C PHE A 371 6.96 20.50 4.74
N ARG A 372 8.04 19.71 4.69
CA ARG A 372 9.41 20.25 4.75
C ARG A 372 9.66 21.25 3.63
N GLU A 373 9.25 20.95 2.40
CA GLU A 373 9.33 21.88 1.26
C GLU A 373 8.49 23.14 1.46
N GLN A 374 7.25 23.01 1.93
CA GLN A 374 6.36 24.16 2.19
C GLN A 374 6.94 25.09 3.27
N ILE A 375 7.52 24.53 4.33
CA ILE A 375 8.09 25.30 5.43
C ILE A 375 9.42 25.94 5.02
N ASN A 376 10.25 25.25 4.23
CA ASN A 376 11.47 25.85 3.68
C ASN A 376 11.13 27.10 2.85
N ARG A 377 10.12 27.01 1.97
CA ARG A 377 9.64 28.17 1.19
C ARG A 377 9.14 29.31 2.09
N LEU A 378 8.35 28.99 3.11
CA LEU A 378 7.88 29.98 4.09
C LEU A 378 9.07 30.66 4.81
N ASN A 379 10.06 29.89 5.24
CA ASN A 379 11.23 30.44 5.92
C ASN A 379 12.01 31.38 5.01
N GLU A 380 12.17 31.03 3.72
CA GLU A 380 12.77 31.90 2.71
C GLU A 380 12.00 33.21 2.53
N ASP A 381 10.67 33.15 2.46
CA ASP A 381 9.79 34.33 2.38
C ASP A 381 9.90 35.23 3.63
N LEU A 382 10.16 34.63 4.79
CA LEU A 382 10.43 35.34 6.05
C LEU A 382 11.89 35.84 6.15
N GLY A 383 12.71 35.63 5.12
CA GLY A 383 14.13 36.03 5.10
C GLY A 383 15.05 35.15 5.95
N VAL A 384 14.59 33.98 6.41
CA VAL A 384 15.34 33.04 7.24
C VAL A 384 15.85 31.89 6.38
N ARG A 385 17.16 31.86 6.12
CA ARG A 385 17.82 30.76 5.42
C ARG A 385 18.23 29.67 6.41
N GLN A 386 17.28 28.81 6.76
CA GLN A 386 17.51 27.63 7.60
C GLN A 386 16.89 26.40 6.95
N ASN A 387 17.65 25.30 6.91
CA ASN A 387 17.10 24.02 6.50
C ASN A 387 16.20 23.48 7.60
N VAL A 388 14.96 23.13 7.24
CA VAL A 388 14.01 22.50 8.14
C VAL A 388 14.38 21.03 8.36
N GLU A 389 14.61 20.64 9.61
CA GLU A 389 14.77 19.23 10.00
C GLU A 389 13.40 18.55 10.15
N THR A 390 13.26 17.31 9.69
CA THR A 390 12.11 16.47 10.06
C THR A 390 12.54 15.55 11.19
N ILE A 391 11.83 15.64 12.32
CA ILE A 391 12.22 15.01 13.58
C ILE A 391 11.17 14.00 14.02
N SER A 392 11.60 12.76 14.22
CA SER A 392 10.83 11.75 14.95
C SER A 392 11.26 11.72 16.43
N LEU A 393 10.29 11.72 17.33
CA LEU A 393 10.48 11.57 18.77
C LEU A 393 9.87 10.24 19.20
N THR A 394 10.68 9.30 19.65
CA THR A 394 10.24 7.94 19.96
C THR A 394 10.63 7.53 21.38
N ALA A 395 9.74 6.80 22.07
CA ALA A 395 10.02 6.27 23.41
C ALA A 395 10.89 4.99 23.39
N GLN A 396 11.09 4.40 22.22
CA GLN A 396 11.89 3.20 21.98
C GLN A 396 12.61 3.33 20.64
N ARG A 397 13.42 2.32 20.29
CA ARG A 397 14.06 2.24 18.97
C ARG A 397 13.00 2.34 17.87
N ALA A 398 13.15 3.33 17.01
CA ALA A 398 12.23 3.51 15.89
C ALA A 398 12.37 2.38 14.85
N GLU A 399 11.27 2.07 14.18
CA GLU A 399 11.25 1.16 13.04
C GLU A 399 12.09 1.70 11.88
N ARG A 400 12.60 0.80 11.02
CA ARG A 400 13.52 1.19 9.95
C ARG A 400 12.91 2.21 9.00
N TRP A 401 11.67 2.00 8.54
CA TRP A 401 10.99 2.94 7.65
C TRP A 401 10.74 4.30 8.32
N VAL A 402 10.48 4.34 9.64
CA VAL A 402 10.39 5.59 10.39
C VAL A 402 11.72 6.31 10.36
N LYS A 403 12.84 5.62 10.61
CA LYS A 403 14.18 6.25 10.52
C LYS A 403 14.46 6.84 9.15
N GLU A 404 13.96 6.23 8.07
CA GLU A 404 14.16 6.74 6.71
C GLU A 404 13.26 7.90 6.30
N ALA A 405 12.10 8.05 6.94
CA ALA A 405 11.19 9.15 6.62
C ALA A 405 11.60 10.50 7.25
N PHE A 406 12.41 10.47 8.32
CA PHE A 406 12.78 11.66 9.08
C PHE A 406 14.28 11.95 8.94
N THR A 407 14.66 13.23 8.81
CA THR A 407 16.07 13.64 8.77
C THR A 407 16.80 13.21 10.03
N ARG A 408 16.13 13.25 11.19
CA ARG A 408 16.69 12.87 12.49
C ARG A 408 15.65 12.18 13.37
N GLY A 409 16.12 11.20 14.15
CA GLY A 409 15.33 10.56 15.20
C GLY A 409 15.95 10.80 16.57
N TYR A 410 15.12 11.14 17.56
CA TYR A 410 15.51 11.25 18.96
C TYR A 410 14.76 10.21 19.77
N GLU A 411 15.52 9.30 20.35
CA GLU A 411 15.01 8.19 21.16
C GLU A 411 15.17 8.57 22.64
N SER A 412 14.11 8.41 23.43
CA SER A 412 14.20 8.47 24.89
C SER A 412 14.33 7.07 25.48
N ASN A 413 15.09 6.94 26.58
CA ASN A 413 15.22 5.68 27.31
C ASN A 413 14.07 5.46 28.33
N ALA A 414 13.14 6.41 28.42
CA ALA A 414 11.99 6.37 29.31
C ALA A 414 10.71 6.70 28.54
N ARG A 415 9.56 6.27 29.08
CA ARG A 415 8.25 6.65 28.55
C ARG A 415 7.98 8.12 28.87
N VAL A 416 8.24 9.00 27.89
CA VAL A 416 8.00 10.45 28.00
C VAL A 416 6.54 10.81 27.75
N PHE A 417 5.94 10.19 26.73
CA PHE A 417 4.52 10.33 26.41
C PHE A 417 3.80 8.98 26.57
N PRO A 418 2.48 8.99 26.87
CA PRO A 418 1.65 7.78 26.87
C PRO A 418 1.78 7.00 25.56
N GLY A 419 1.74 5.67 25.62
CA GLY A 419 2.08 4.82 24.48
C GLY A 419 1.21 5.04 23.23
N GLY A 420 -0.06 5.44 23.39
CA GLY A 420 -0.96 5.72 22.27
C GLY A 420 -0.92 7.14 21.73
N PHE A 421 -0.15 8.05 22.33
CA PHE A 421 -0.18 9.47 21.98
C PHE A 421 0.68 9.76 20.74
N GLU A 422 0.07 10.37 19.73
CA GLU A 422 0.71 10.89 18.53
C GLU A 422 0.57 12.40 18.49
N MET A 423 1.63 13.12 18.14
CA MET A 423 1.55 14.56 17.90
C MET A 423 2.50 15.00 16.79
N LEU A 424 1.96 15.60 15.73
CA LEU A 424 2.70 16.35 14.73
C LEU A 424 2.62 17.84 15.09
N LEU A 425 3.75 18.51 15.25
CA LEU A 425 3.84 19.94 15.53
C LEU A 425 4.80 20.63 14.56
N VAL A 426 4.32 21.70 13.95
CA VAL A 426 5.15 22.75 13.35
C VAL A 426 4.96 24.01 14.19
N PRO A 427 5.97 24.41 15.00
CA PRO A 427 5.82 25.51 15.95
C PRO A 427 5.26 26.78 15.31
N GLY A 428 4.24 27.37 15.95
CA GLY A 428 3.60 28.59 15.48
C GLY A 428 2.80 28.47 14.18
N ALA A 429 2.71 27.29 13.55
CA ALA A 429 1.96 27.10 12.31
C ALA A 429 0.76 26.16 12.50
N PHE A 430 0.99 24.89 12.80
CA PHE A 430 -0.10 23.91 12.98
C PHE A 430 0.31 22.73 13.85
N VAL A 431 -0.68 22.04 14.39
CA VAL A 431 -0.54 20.82 15.19
C VAL A 431 -1.62 19.81 14.83
N ALA A 432 -1.29 18.53 14.87
CA ALA A 432 -2.27 17.45 14.93
C ALA A 432 -1.91 16.52 16.07
N ALA A 433 -2.88 16.15 16.89
CA ALA A 433 -2.69 15.25 18.02
C ALA A 433 -3.77 14.18 18.02
N THR A 434 -3.37 12.91 18.14
CA THR A 434 -4.30 11.76 18.16
C THR A 434 -3.91 10.76 19.24
N VAL A 435 -4.90 9.96 19.68
CA VAL A 435 -4.69 8.84 20.60
C VAL A 435 -5.07 7.55 19.89
N HIS A 436 -4.12 6.61 19.81
CA HIS A 436 -4.22 5.30 19.20
C HIS A 436 -4.62 4.25 20.24
N ALA A 437 -5.93 4.01 20.38
CA ALA A 437 -6.49 3.08 21.37
C ALA A 437 -7.70 2.31 20.79
N PRO A 438 -8.03 1.12 21.31
CA PRO A 438 -9.21 0.37 20.88
C PRO A 438 -10.48 1.05 21.43
N ILE A 439 -11.21 1.78 20.58
CA ILE A 439 -12.40 2.53 21.00
C ILE A 439 -13.60 1.59 21.20
N GLY A 440 -14.20 1.66 22.38
CA GLY A 440 -15.43 0.91 22.72
C GLY A 440 -15.22 -0.58 22.99
N GLN A 441 -13.98 -1.08 22.94
CA GLN A 441 -13.62 -2.47 23.20
C GLN A 441 -12.39 -2.55 24.12
N GLN A 442 -12.15 -3.70 24.75
CA GLN A 442 -10.93 -3.92 25.55
C GLN A 442 -9.71 -4.25 24.68
N SER A 443 -9.94 -4.69 23.44
CA SER A 443 -8.91 -5.02 22.47
C SER A 443 -9.43 -4.87 21.06
N GLY A 444 -8.55 -4.58 20.11
CA GLY A 444 -8.85 -4.49 18.69
C GLY A 444 -7.83 -3.62 17.98
N LEU A 445 -8.08 -3.26 16.72
CA LEU A 445 -7.20 -2.28 16.08
C LEU A 445 -7.23 -0.95 16.83
N PRO A 446 -6.06 -0.29 16.99
CA PRO A 446 -6.02 1.06 17.52
C PRO A 446 -6.74 2.01 16.55
N VAL A 447 -7.66 2.81 17.07
CA VAL A 447 -8.41 3.81 16.31
C VAL A 447 -7.85 5.18 16.69
N PRO A 448 -7.08 5.83 15.81
CA PRO A 448 -6.58 7.17 16.08
C PRO A 448 -7.77 8.12 16.20
N LEU A 449 -7.89 8.81 17.33
CA LEU A 449 -8.92 9.82 17.58
C LEU A 449 -8.28 11.06 18.18
N GLY A 450 -8.60 12.23 17.63
CA GLY A 450 -8.05 13.48 18.11
C GLY A 450 -8.47 14.67 17.26
N PHE A 451 -7.54 15.60 17.04
CA PHE A 451 -7.82 16.83 16.30
C PHE A 451 -6.59 17.31 15.51
N ALA A 452 -6.84 18.20 14.56
CA ALA A 452 -5.84 19.05 13.93
C ALA A 452 -6.22 20.52 14.15
N SER A 453 -5.23 21.39 14.35
CA SER A 453 -5.47 22.79 14.69
C SER A 453 -4.39 23.74 14.16
N PHE A 454 -4.82 24.96 13.82
CA PHE A 454 -3.96 26.14 13.65
C PHE A 454 -4.30 27.25 14.66
N ASP A 455 -5.01 26.92 15.74
CA ASP A 455 -5.32 27.86 16.83
C ASP A 455 -4.06 28.21 17.64
N SER A 456 -3.81 29.50 17.87
CA SER A 456 -2.59 29.97 18.54
C SER A 456 -2.43 29.46 19.98
N HIS A 457 -3.53 29.30 20.73
CA HIS A 457 -3.46 28.79 22.10
C HIS A 457 -3.14 27.30 22.11
N VAL A 458 -3.72 26.55 21.18
CA VAL A 458 -3.43 25.11 21.03
C VAL A 458 -1.96 24.91 20.61
N LEU A 459 -1.45 25.73 19.69
CA LEU A 459 -0.04 25.69 19.26
C LEU A 459 0.93 26.04 20.38
N ALA A 460 0.63 27.07 21.18
CA ALA A 460 1.45 27.45 22.32
C ALA A 460 1.54 26.30 23.33
N ARG A 461 0.41 25.70 23.71
CA ARG A 461 0.37 24.56 24.64
C ARG A 461 1.10 23.33 24.09
N ALA A 462 1.02 23.08 22.78
CA ALA A 462 1.77 22.00 22.14
C ALA A 462 3.29 22.24 22.16
N GLY A 463 3.72 23.46 21.91
CA GLY A 463 5.12 23.88 22.03
C GLY A 463 5.65 23.76 23.45
N GLU A 464 4.89 24.25 24.44
CA GLU A 464 5.20 24.14 25.87
C GLU A 464 5.27 22.67 26.33
N LEU A 465 4.34 21.83 25.86
CA LEU A 465 4.35 20.40 26.16
C LEU A 465 5.63 19.70 25.66
N LEU A 466 6.07 20.00 24.42
CA LEU A 466 7.33 19.46 23.92
C LEU A 466 8.55 20.06 24.62
N ASP A 467 8.55 21.36 24.92
CA ASP A 467 9.66 22.03 25.60
C ASP A 467 9.89 21.46 27.01
N ALA A 468 8.80 21.23 27.76
CA ALA A 468 8.84 20.60 29.08
C ALA A 468 9.46 19.20 29.06
N ASN A 469 9.43 18.53 27.90
CA ASN A 469 9.92 17.18 27.70
C ASN A 469 11.20 17.11 26.82
N ALA A 470 11.74 18.26 26.40
CA ALA A 470 12.84 18.33 25.44
C ALA A 470 14.12 17.66 25.94
N GLU A 471 14.39 17.76 27.25
CA GLU A 471 15.56 17.15 27.89
C GLU A 471 15.51 15.62 27.87
N ALA A 472 14.30 15.04 28.01
CA ALA A 472 14.12 13.59 27.95
C ALA A 472 14.43 13.00 26.57
N PHE A 473 14.30 13.81 25.51
CA PHE A 473 14.71 13.49 24.14
C PHE A 473 16.10 14.03 23.78
N LYS A 474 16.77 14.75 24.70
CA LYS A 474 18.09 15.39 24.47
C LYS A 474 18.09 16.33 23.25
N LEU A 475 17.00 17.08 23.07
CA LEU A 475 16.92 18.08 22.00
C LEU A 475 17.93 19.21 22.25
N GLY A 476 18.64 19.63 21.20
CA GLY A 476 19.59 20.74 21.29
C GLY A 476 18.92 22.11 21.44
N ASP A 477 19.66 23.09 21.96
CA ASP A 477 19.15 24.43 22.30
C ASP A 477 18.50 25.19 21.13
N VAL A 478 18.93 24.93 19.89
CA VAL A 478 18.36 25.57 18.69
C VAL A 478 16.94 25.06 18.44
N LEU A 479 16.76 23.74 18.49
CA LEU A 479 15.46 23.09 18.32
C LEU A 479 14.52 23.50 19.46
N ARG A 480 15.02 23.45 20.70
CA ARG A 480 14.27 23.84 21.90
C ARG A 480 13.77 25.29 21.83
N ARG A 481 14.63 26.25 21.50
CA ARG A 481 14.24 27.65 21.33
C ARG A 481 13.22 27.88 20.21
N ASN A 482 13.16 26.99 19.22
CA ASN A 482 12.20 27.10 18.12
C ASN A 482 10.80 26.53 18.45
N LEU A 483 10.66 25.73 19.51
CA LEU A 483 9.38 25.13 19.93
C LEU A 483 8.36 26.18 20.39
N ILE A 484 8.83 27.24 21.05
CA ILE A 484 7.99 28.31 21.58
C ILE A 484 8.04 29.48 20.61
N ALA A 485 6.97 29.66 19.84
CA ALA A 485 6.81 30.86 19.03
C ALA A 485 6.63 32.07 19.95
N PRO A 486 7.32 33.21 19.72
CA PRO A 486 7.06 34.42 20.48
C PRO A 486 5.60 34.84 20.28
N PRO A 487 4.93 35.38 21.32
CA PRO A 487 3.56 35.84 21.19
C PRO A 487 3.49 36.86 20.05
N ALA A 488 2.51 36.67 19.14
CA ALA A 488 2.27 37.63 18.07
C ALA A 488 1.98 38.98 18.74
N THR A 489 2.86 39.96 18.54
CA THR A 489 2.61 41.31 19.00
C THR A 489 1.36 41.82 18.28
N GLU A 490 0.26 41.93 19.02
CA GLU A 490 -0.89 42.71 18.59
C GLU A 490 -0.35 44.11 18.25
N LYS A 491 -0.50 44.53 17.00
CA LYS A 491 -0.28 45.93 16.65
C LYS A 491 -1.29 46.74 17.45
N THR A 492 -0.83 47.39 18.53
CA THR A 492 -1.48 48.61 19.00
C THR A 492 -1.45 49.58 17.83
N GLU A 493 -2.62 49.86 17.26
CA GLU A 493 -2.83 51.03 16.42
C GLU A 493 -2.64 52.27 17.28
N ASP A 494 -1.39 52.69 17.47
CA ASP A 494 -1.11 54.04 17.95
C ASP A 494 -1.40 55.00 16.80
N SER A 495 -2.60 55.58 16.88
CA SER A 495 -3.02 56.77 16.17
C SER A 495 -2.09 57.94 16.52
N ALA A 496 -0.96 58.06 15.82
CA ALA A 496 -0.17 59.28 15.83
C ALA A 496 -0.70 60.23 14.75
N GLY A 497 -1.72 61.00 15.13
CA GLY A 497 -2.12 62.22 14.42
C GLY A 497 -0.98 63.23 14.45
N GLY A 498 -0.20 63.28 13.36
CA GLY A 498 0.79 64.33 13.12
C GLY A 498 0.12 65.59 12.61
N ALA A 499 -0.22 66.49 13.54
CA ALA A 499 -0.63 67.85 13.21
C ALA A 499 0.52 68.60 12.50
N VAL A 500 0.23 69.15 11.33
CA VAL A 500 1.08 70.08 10.59
C VAL A 500 1.03 71.45 11.29
N PRO A 501 2.16 72.07 11.68
CA PRO A 501 2.15 73.48 12.02
C PRO A 501 2.39 74.30 10.74
N ALA A 502 1.47 75.24 10.51
CA ALA A 502 1.58 76.27 9.50
C ALA A 502 2.54 77.40 9.93
N SER A 503 2.99 78.17 8.94
CA SER A 503 3.73 79.46 8.97
C SER A 503 5.25 79.31 9.00
N LYS A 504 6.05 80.00 8.17
CA LYS A 504 5.85 81.23 7.39
C LYS A 504 6.87 81.31 6.27
#